data_AF-A0A2E0L1S4-F1
#
_entry.id   AF-A0A2E0L1S4-F1
#
_cell.length_a   1.000
_cell.length_b   1.000
_cell.length_c   1.000
_cell.angle_alpha   90.00
_cell.angle_beta   90.00
_cell.angle_gamma   90.00
#
_symmetry.space_group_name_H-M   'P 1'
#
loop_
_entity.id
_entity.type
_entity.pdbx_description
1 polymer ?
#
loop_
_entity_poly.entity_id
_entity_poly.type
_entity_poly.pdbx_seq_one_letter_code
_entity_poly.pdbx_strand_id
1 'polypeptide(L)'
;MSVFVGRDGSISLFRVGTLIAIVGILLVVGGVAAYFLDQNSFRTPLDVDPYPSAQPWGMVNESNVTRRSLYLVSDAQPADVAAYYDQKLRELDRTETGCERIPAAGVIRGSENNPSQVPFWYTCLFQRTGFGVSQQTTITIQPGVSNEDPDQNTEGMVVIEHSQRWQP
;
A
#
# COMPACT_ATOMS: atom_id res chain seq x y z
N MET A 1 -10.97 -49.66 7.71
CA MET A 1 -11.92 -49.30 6.63
C MET A 1 -11.18 -49.28 5.30
N SER A 2 -11.26 -50.38 4.54
CA SER A 2 -10.62 -50.53 3.23
C SER A 2 -11.53 -49.98 2.13
N VAL A 3 -11.46 -48.67 1.88
CA VAL A 3 -12.26 -48.02 0.82
C VAL A 3 -11.83 -48.47 -0.59
N PHE A 4 -10.66 -49.12 -0.71
CA PHE A 4 -10.02 -49.46 -1.99
C PHE A 4 -10.14 -50.91 -2.44
N VAL A 5 -10.67 -51.82 -1.62
CA VAL A 5 -10.66 -53.27 -1.91
C VAL A 5 -12.10 -53.77 -2.00
N GLY A 6 -12.52 -54.24 -3.17
CA GLY A 6 -13.75 -55.02 -3.32
C GLY A 6 -13.62 -56.37 -2.62
N ARG A 7 -14.74 -57.06 -2.36
CA ARG A 7 -14.77 -58.37 -1.68
C ARG A 7 -13.95 -59.46 -2.40
N ASP A 8 -13.50 -59.17 -3.63
CA ASP A 8 -12.80 -60.08 -4.54
C ASP A 8 -11.32 -59.68 -4.80
N GLY A 9 -10.78 -58.67 -4.09
CA GLY A 9 -9.37 -58.27 -4.18
C GLY A 9 -8.98 -57.45 -5.43
N SER A 10 -9.90 -57.18 -6.36
CA SER A 10 -9.65 -56.37 -7.54
C SER A 10 -9.83 -54.86 -7.26
N ILE A 11 -8.87 -54.05 -7.74
CA ILE A 11 -8.98 -52.59 -7.70
C ILE A 11 -10.09 -52.18 -8.67
N SER A 12 -11.20 -51.68 -8.13
CA SER A 12 -12.32 -51.21 -8.95
C SER A 12 -11.95 -49.91 -9.67
N LEU A 13 -11.69 -50.00 -10.98
CA LEU A 13 -11.41 -48.85 -11.88
C LEU A 13 -12.45 -47.73 -11.75
N PHE A 14 -13.72 -48.06 -11.51
CA PHE A 14 -14.79 -47.08 -11.32
C PHE A 14 -14.64 -46.26 -10.03
N ARG A 15 -14.23 -46.90 -8.92
CA ARG A 15 -13.99 -46.20 -7.64
C ARG A 15 -12.77 -45.30 -7.70
N VAL A 16 -11.71 -45.75 -8.36
CA VAL A 16 -10.50 -44.94 -8.60
C VAL A 16 -10.81 -43.73 -9.48
N GLY A 17 -11.55 -43.94 -10.59
CA GLY A 17 -11.97 -42.84 -11.47
C GLY A 17 -12.84 -41.80 -10.76
N THR A 18 -13.76 -42.25 -9.90
CA THR A 18 -14.62 -41.35 -9.11
C THR A 18 -13.79 -40.51 -8.12
N LEU A 19 -12.81 -41.12 -7.44
CA LEU A 19 -11.92 -40.38 -6.53
C LEU A 19 -11.07 -39.35 -7.27
N ILE A 20 -10.52 -39.70 -8.43
CA ILE A 20 -9.75 -38.77 -9.26
C ILE A 20 -10.64 -37.60 -9.71
N ALA A 21 -11.87 -37.87 -10.13
CA ALA A 21 -12.82 -36.82 -10.52
C ALA A 21 -13.15 -35.88 -9.36
N ILE A 22 -13.40 -36.41 -8.16
CA ILE A 22 -13.66 -35.61 -6.95
C ILE A 22 -12.45 -34.73 -6.61
N VAL A 23 -11.24 -35.29 -6.62
CA VAL A 23 -10.01 -34.52 -6.37
C VAL A 23 -9.81 -33.44 -7.43
N GLY A 24 -10.06 -33.76 -8.70
CA GLY A 24 -9.99 -32.79 -9.80
C GLY A 24 -10.95 -31.62 -9.60
N ILE A 25 -12.21 -31.89 -9.25
CA ILE A 25 -13.20 -30.84 -8.95
C ILE A 25 -12.75 -29.99 -7.76
N LEU A 26 -12.26 -30.61 -6.69
CA LEU A 26 -11.79 -29.89 -5.51
C LEU A 26 -10.61 -28.96 -5.83
N LEU A 27 -9.68 -29.40 -6.69
CA LEU A 27 -8.56 -28.55 -7.12
C LEU A 27 -9.03 -27.36 -7.96
N VAL A 28 -9.99 -27.56 -8.87
CA VAL A 28 -10.56 -26.47 -9.68
C VAL A 28 -11.29 -25.47 -8.80
N VAL A 29 -12.17 -25.94 -7.91
CA VAL A 29 -12.92 -25.07 -6.99
C VAL A 29 -11.98 -24.33 -6.04
N GLY A 30 -10.96 -25.02 -5.50
CA GLY A 30 -9.94 -24.42 -4.65
C GLY A 30 -9.14 -23.34 -5.36
N GLY A 31 -8.72 -23.59 -6.60
CA GLY A 31 -8.02 -22.60 -7.43
C GLY A 31 -8.87 -21.36 -7.73
N VAL A 32 -10.14 -21.55 -8.08
CA VAL A 32 -11.09 -20.44 -8.33
C VAL A 32 -11.34 -19.64 -7.05
N ALA A 33 -11.54 -20.30 -5.91
CA ALA A 33 -11.73 -19.62 -4.63
C ALA A 33 -10.49 -18.80 -4.23
N ALA A 34 -9.29 -19.37 -4.39
CA ALA A 34 -8.03 -18.66 -4.13
C ALA A 34 -7.88 -17.41 -5.03
N TYR A 35 -8.23 -17.52 -6.31
CA TYR A 35 -8.22 -16.39 -7.24
C TYR A 35 -9.16 -15.25 -6.82
N PHE A 36 -10.40 -15.57 -6.42
CA PHE A 36 -11.35 -14.55 -5.96
C PHE A 36 -10.94 -13.91 -4.63
N LEU A 37 -10.37 -14.68 -3.70
CA LEU A 37 -9.84 -14.15 -2.44
C LEU A 37 -8.70 -13.17 -2.69
N ASP A 38 -7.79 -13.52 -3.59
CA ASP A 38 -6.67 -12.68 -3.94
C ASP A 38 -7.13 -11.38 -4.61
N GLN A 39 -7.99 -11.45 -5.63
CA GLN A 39 -8.61 -10.28 -6.25
C GLN A 39 -9.31 -9.37 -5.25
N ASN A 40 -10.05 -9.94 -4.29
CA ASN A 40 -10.76 -9.14 -3.29
C ASN A 40 -9.78 -8.43 -2.35
N SER A 41 -8.63 -9.04 -2.04
CA SER A 41 -7.59 -8.40 -1.22
C SER A 41 -6.97 -7.18 -1.89
N PHE A 42 -6.98 -7.14 -3.23
CA PHE A 42 -6.51 -6.00 -4.03
C PHE A 42 -7.59 -4.97 -4.38
N ARG A 43 -8.83 -5.12 -3.88
CA ARG A 43 -9.88 -4.08 -3.99
C ARG A 43 -9.85 -3.09 -2.83
N THR A 44 -9.20 -3.43 -1.73
CA THR A 44 -9.07 -2.55 -0.57
C THR A 44 -7.78 -1.75 -0.70
N PRO A 45 -7.80 -0.41 -0.59
CA PRO A 45 -6.58 0.38 -0.56
C PRO A 45 -5.65 -0.09 0.57
N LEU A 46 -4.34 -0.02 0.35
CA LEU A 46 -3.38 -0.34 1.39
C LEU A 46 -3.50 0.69 2.52
N ASP A 47 -3.99 0.25 3.67
CA ASP A 47 -4.14 1.09 4.85
C ASP A 47 -2.78 1.22 5.57
N VAL A 48 -2.21 2.42 5.54
CA VAL A 48 -0.96 2.75 6.23
C VAL A 48 -1.30 3.78 7.29
N ASP A 49 -1.18 3.39 8.57
CA ASP A 49 -1.56 4.30 9.65
C ASP A 49 -0.79 5.64 9.53
N PRO A 50 -1.48 6.77 9.70
CA PRO A 50 -0.82 8.06 9.74
C PRO A 50 0.17 8.15 10.90
N TYR A 51 1.03 9.17 10.88
CA TYR A 51 1.92 9.46 12.02
C TYR A 51 1.07 9.74 13.29
N PRO A 52 1.48 9.32 14.50
CA PRO A 52 0.59 9.32 15.67
C PRO A 52 -0.02 10.67 16.06
N SER A 53 0.66 11.79 15.80
CA SER A 53 0.16 13.15 16.05
C SER A 53 -0.44 13.83 14.81
N ALA A 54 -0.56 13.11 13.69
CA ALA A 54 -1.05 13.67 12.44
C ALA A 54 -2.56 13.93 12.50
N GLN A 55 -2.94 15.16 12.13
CA GLN A 55 -4.34 15.58 12.05
C GLN A 55 -4.80 15.55 10.59
N PRO A 56 -6.02 15.06 10.30
CA PRO A 56 -6.56 15.09 8.95
C PRO A 56 -6.81 16.53 8.53
N TRP A 57 -6.28 16.92 7.38
CA TRP A 57 -6.44 18.27 6.82
C TRP A 57 -7.37 18.28 5.63
N GLY A 58 -7.31 17.25 4.79
CA GLY A 58 -8.18 17.16 3.63
C GLY A 58 -8.15 15.78 2.97
N MET A 59 -9.17 15.53 2.18
CA MET A 59 -9.27 14.33 1.36
C MET A 59 -9.78 14.70 -0.02
N VAL A 60 -9.04 14.28 -1.04
CA VAL A 60 -9.39 14.49 -2.44
C VAL A 60 -9.52 13.12 -3.10
N ASN A 61 -10.74 12.78 -3.48
CA ASN A 61 -11.00 11.60 -4.30
C ASN A 61 -10.82 12.03 -5.76
N GLU A 62 -9.66 11.76 -6.34
CA GLU A 62 -9.34 12.16 -7.72
C GLU A 62 -10.07 11.27 -8.73
N SER A 63 -10.26 9.98 -8.43
CA SER A 63 -11.02 9.06 -9.26
C SER A 63 -11.52 7.84 -8.48
N ASN A 64 -12.23 6.94 -9.16
CA ASN A 64 -12.59 5.62 -8.61
C ASN A 64 -11.38 4.69 -8.44
N VAL A 65 -10.19 5.11 -8.87
CA VAL A 65 -8.94 4.33 -8.78
C VAL A 65 -7.80 5.08 -8.11
N THR A 66 -8.05 6.28 -7.60
CA THR A 66 -7.03 7.14 -6.99
C THR A 66 -7.63 7.94 -5.85
N ARG A 67 -6.97 7.88 -4.70
CA ARG A 67 -7.36 8.60 -3.49
C ARG A 67 -6.16 9.34 -2.93
N ARG A 68 -6.38 10.60 -2.57
CA ARG A 68 -5.38 11.43 -1.90
C ARG A 68 -5.91 11.90 -0.55
N SER A 69 -5.15 11.67 0.51
CA SER A 69 -5.44 12.22 1.84
C SER A 69 -4.25 12.99 2.38
N LEU A 70 -4.54 14.13 2.99
CA LEU A 70 -3.58 15.08 3.48
C LEU A 70 -3.67 15.13 5.01
N TYR A 71 -2.52 15.08 5.67
CA TYR A 71 -2.39 15.19 7.10
C TYR A 71 -1.35 16.25 7.47
N LEU A 72 -1.55 16.88 8.64
CA LEU A 72 -0.65 17.88 9.20
C LEU A 72 -0.08 17.39 10.53
N VAL A 73 1.20 17.65 10.75
CA VAL A 73 1.91 17.36 12.00
C VAL A 73 2.57 18.64 12.48
N SER A 74 2.26 19.09 13.69
CA SER A 74 2.80 20.34 14.26
C SER A 74 4.01 20.14 15.17
N ASP A 75 4.29 18.91 15.58
CA ASP A 75 5.22 18.58 16.67
C ASP A 75 6.36 17.63 16.27
N ALA A 76 6.66 17.52 14.98
CA ALA A 76 7.73 16.64 14.47
C ALA A 76 8.51 17.30 13.32
N GLN A 77 9.75 16.84 13.09
CA GLN A 77 10.49 17.21 11.89
C GLN A 77 10.14 16.26 10.73
N PRO A 78 10.24 16.71 9.45
CA PRO A 78 9.99 15.84 8.30
C PRO A 78 10.82 14.55 8.31
N ALA A 79 12.04 14.61 8.84
CA ALA A 79 12.93 13.46 8.96
C ALA A 79 12.42 12.41 9.96
N ASP A 80 11.83 12.83 11.08
CA ASP A 80 11.27 11.92 12.09
C ASP A 80 10.02 11.21 11.55
N VAL A 81 9.19 11.96 10.84
CA VAL A 81 8.01 11.42 10.15
C VAL A 81 8.44 10.43 9.06
N ALA A 82 9.50 10.74 8.29
CA ALA A 82 10.05 9.84 7.30
C ALA A 82 10.60 8.55 7.93
N ALA A 83 11.31 8.64 9.07
CA ALA A 83 11.82 7.48 9.78
C ALA A 83 10.70 6.55 10.29
N TYR A 84 9.57 7.11 10.73
CA TYR A 84 8.39 6.34 11.09
C TYR A 84 7.83 5.53 9.92
N TYR A 85 7.65 6.17 8.75
CA TYR A 85 7.16 5.47 7.57
C TYR A 85 8.17 4.47 7.01
N ASP A 86 9.47 4.75 7.13
CA ASP A 86 10.54 3.84 6.76
C ASP A 86 10.54 2.56 7.62
N GLN A 87 10.22 2.68 8.92
CA GLN A 87 9.98 1.52 9.77
C GLN A 87 8.75 0.72 9.30
N LYS A 88 7.60 1.39 9.09
CA LYS A 88 6.38 0.71 8.61
C LYS A 88 6.60 -0.02 7.28
N LEU A 89 7.40 0.58 6.40
CA LEU A 89 7.71 0.00 5.10
C LEU A 89 8.52 -1.30 5.24
N ARG A 90 9.52 -1.31 6.14
CA ARG A 90 10.29 -2.52 6.47
C ARG A 90 9.43 -3.62 7.10
N GLU A 91 8.44 -3.25 7.91
CA GLU A 91 7.48 -4.19 8.49
C GLU A 91 6.58 -4.83 7.42
N LEU A 92 6.19 -4.05 6.39
CA LEU A 92 5.27 -4.52 5.36
C LEU A 92 5.95 -5.30 4.23
N ASP A 93 7.05 -4.79 3.68
CA ASP A 93 7.60 -5.28 2.41
C ASP A 93 8.86 -6.15 2.57
N ARG A 94 9.55 -6.15 3.73
CA ARG A 94 10.86 -6.83 3.94
C ARG A 94 11.92 -6.55 2.86
N THR A 95 11.66 -5.63 1.93
CA THR A 95 12.57 -5.16 0.91
C THR A 95 13.49 -4.08 1.50
N GLU A 96 14.65 -3.85 0.88
CA GLU A 96 15.64 -2.88 1.35
C GLU A 96 15.37 -1.43 0.88
N THR A 97 14.36 -1.22 0.03
CA THR A 97 13.98 0.12 -0.44
C THR A 97 13.44 0.92 0.73
N GLY A 98 14.14 1.96 1.17
CA GLY A 98 13.67 2.87 2.22
C GLY A 98 12.95 4.09 1.67
N CYS A 99 12.54 4.99 2.56
CA CYS A 99 12.05 6.31 2.16
C CYS A 99 13.18 7.15 1.52
N GLU A 100 12.94 7.70 0.33
CA GLU A 100 13.93 8.50 -0.40
C GLU A 100 13.70 10.00 -0.22
N ARG A 101 14.77 10.76 0.06
CA ARG A 101 14.72 12.23 0.13
C ARG A 101 15.04 12.84 -1.23
N ILE A 102 14.26 13.83 -1.65
CA ILE A 102 14.45 14.57 -2.90
C ILE A 102 14.55 16.09 -2.58
N PRO A 103 15.68 16.74 -2.94
CA PRO A 103 16.96 16.17 -3.34
C PRO A 103 17.61 15.36 -2.18
N ALA A 104 18.59 14.51 -2.47
CA ALA A 104 19.26 13.70 -1.44
C ALA A 104 19.89 14.56 -0.32
N ALA A 105 20.37 15.75 -0.65
CA ALA A 105 20.88 16.74 0.30
C ALA A 105 20.56 18.17 -0.18
N GLY A 106 20.50 19.12 0.76
CA GLY A 106 20.22 20.53 0.48
C GLY A 106 18.74 20.80 0.17
N VAL A 107 18.50 21.86 -0.60
CA VAL A 107 17.17 22.34 -1.00
C VAL A 107 17.00 22.32 -2.52
N ILE A 108 15.76 22.32 -2.98
CA ILE A 108 15.40 22.41 -4.39
C ILE A 108 15.79 23.79 -4.93
N ARG A 109 16.45 23.81 -6.10
CA ARG A 109 16.80 25.07 -6.77
C ARG A 109 15.55 25.89 -7.04
N GLY A 110 15.57 27.14 -6.58
CA GLY A 110 14.44 28.07 -6.69
C GLY A 110 13.66 28.24 -5.40
N SER A 111 13.70 27.30 -4.46
CA SER A 111 12.94 27.44 -3.21
C SER A 111 13.51 28.53 -2.31
N GLU A 112 14.81 28.80 -2.38
CA GLU A 112 15.45 29.90 -1.63
C GLU A 112 14.91 31.28 -2.03
N ASN A 113 14.43 31.42 -3.28
CA ASN A 113 13.90 32.67 -3.81
C ASN A 113 12.38 32.75 -3.74
N ASN A 114 11.69 31.66 -3.39
CA ASN A 114 10.24 31.58 -3.30
C ASN A 114 9.84 30.84 -2.01
N PRO A 115 9.41 31.56 -0.95
CA PRO A 115 9.05 30.96 0.33
C PRO A 115 7.81 30.04 0.27
N SER A 116 7.04 30.11 -0.81
CA SER A 116 5.89 29.23 -1.05
C SER A 116 6.29 27.91 -1.72
N GLN A 117 7.55 27.73 -2.11
CA GLN A 117 8.03 26.50 -2.72
C GLN A 117 8.60 25.55 -1.66
N VAL A 118 8.21 24.28 -1.75
CA VAL A 118 8.72 23.22 -0.87
C VAL A 118 10.23 23.05 -1.08
N PRO A 119 11.06 23.13 -0.02
CA PRO A 119 12.51 23.04 -0.14
C PRO A 119 13.01 21.61 -0.37
N PHE A 120 12.31 20.60 0.13
CA PHE A 120 12.62 19.17 -0.08
C PHE A 120 11.42 18.34 0.35
N TRP A 121 11.38 17.07 -0.06
CA TRP A 121 10.41 16.10 0.46
C TRP A 121 11.01 14.70 0.57
N TYR A 122 10.37 13.85 1.36
CA TYR A 122 10.61 12.43 1.39
C TYR A 122 9.49 11.70 0.65
N THR A 123 9.83 10.62 -0.02
CA THR A 123 8.88 9.73 -0.72
C THR A 123 9.07 8.31 -0.19
N CYS A 124 8.02 7.74 0.38
CA CYS A 124 7.98 6.34 0.79
C CYS A 124 7.00 5.59 -0.12
N LEU A 125 7.47 4.53 -0.79
CA LEU A 125 6.68 3.80 -1.78
C LEU A 125 6.28 2.43 -1.28
N PHE A 126 5.02 2.27 -0.88
CA PHE A 126 4.46 0.98 -0.53
C PHE A 126 3.84 0.36 -1.78
N GLN A 127 4.39 -0.76 -2.23
CA GLN A 127 3.90 -1.46 -3.41
C GLN A 127 3.51 -2.89 -3.03
N ARG A 128 2.37 -3.34 -3.57
CA ARG A 128 1.95 -4.74 -3.48
C ARG A 128 1.54 -5.22 -4.86
N THR A 129 2.08 -6.33 -5.30
CA THR A 129 1.78 -6.96 -6.60
C THR A 129 1.27 -8.38 -6.39
N GLY A 130 0.30 -8.81 -7.18
CA GLY A 130 -0.22 -10.18 -7.18
C GLY A 130 -1.06 -10.44 -8.43
N PHE A 131 -1.07 -11.67 -8.96
CA PHE A 131 -1.89 -12.16 -10.11
C PHE A 131 -2.36 -11.11 -11.16
N GLY A 132 -1.45 -10.24 -11.63
CA GLY A 132 -1.73 -9.23 -12.66
C GLY A 132 -2.31 -7.89 -12.16
N VAL A 133 -2.52 -7.75 -10.86
CA VAL A 133 -3.04 -6.57 -10.17
C VAL A 133 -1.90 -5.90 -9.39
N SER A 134 -1.86 -4.57 -9.40
CA SER A 134 -0.88 -3.81 -8.63
C SER A 134 -1.53 -2.69 -7.84
N GLN A 135 -1.06 -2.53 -6.60
CA GLN A 135 -1.44 -1.44 -5.73
C GLN A 135 -0.19 -0.67 -5.32
N GLN A 136 -0.31 0.65 -5.36
CA GLN A 136 0.75 1.56 -5.02
C GLN A 136 0.23 2.63 -4.07
N THR A 137 0.88 2.76 -2.92
CA THR A 137 0.65 3.87 -2.00
C THR A 137 1.96 4.64 -1.86
N THR A 138 1.94 5.87 -2.35
CA THR A 138 3.05 6.81 -2.22
C THR A 138 2.75 7.74 -1.07
N ILE A 139 3.65 7.81 -0.09
CA ILE A 139 3.60 8.75 1.03
C ILE A 139 4.65 9.83 0.79
N THR A 140 4.20 11.06 0.58
CA THR A 140 5.07 12.22 0.40
C THR A 140 5.05 13.06 1.66
N ILE A 141 6.23 13.37 2.19
CA ILE A 141 6.40 14.08 3.47
C ILE A 141 7.23 15.32 3.18
N GLN A 142 6.69 16.49 3.47
CA GLN A 142 7.34 17.75 3.17
C GLN A 142 7.19 18.74 4.33
N PRO A 143 8.15 19.65 4.54
CA PRO A 143 7.91 20.78 5.42
C PRO A 143 6.79 21.64 4.82
N GLY A 144 5.97 22.20 5.69
CA GLY A 144 4.94 23.15 5.31
C GLY A 144 5.54 24.45 4.80
N VAL A 145 4.76 25.15 4.00
CA VAL A 145 5.14 26.39 3.33
C VAL A 145 4.23 27.52 3.79
N SER A 146 4.79 28.73 3.81
CA SER A 146 4.03 29.92 4.15
C SER A 146 3.06 30.27 3.02
N ASN A 147 1.83 30.59 3.39
CA ASN A 147 0.75 30.98 2.47
C ASN A 147 0.07 32.25 2.99
N GLU A 148 -0.33 33.14 2.09
CA GLU A 148 -1.05 34.37 2.41
C GLU A 148 -2.44 34.08 3.01
N ASP A 149 -3.04 32.95 2.62
CA ASP A 149 -4.31 32.46 3.17
C ASP A 149 -4.06 31.72 4.51
N PRO A 150 -4.59 32.19 5.65
CA PRO A 150 -4.41 31.56 6.95
C PRO A 150 -4.88 30.10 7.00
N ASP A 151 -5.91 29.74 6.23
CA ASP A 151 -6.48 28.39 6.23
C ASP A 151 -5.61 27.39 5.44
N GLN A 152 -4.68 27.89 4.62
CA GLN A 152 -3.73 27.11 3.83
C GLN A 152 -2.28 27.30 4.29
N ASN A 153 -2.05 28.07 5.35
CA ASN A 153 -0.74 28.28 5.90
C ASN A 153 -0.32 27.05 6.71
N THR A 154 0.75 26.38 6.25
CA THR A 154 1.30 25.18 6.90
C THR A 154 2.68 25.45 7.49
N GLU A 155 3.08 26.73 7.59
CA GLU A 155 4.37 27.13 8.12
C GLU A 155 4.63 26.56 9.52
N GLY A 156 5.81 25.97 9.69
CA GLY A 156 6.20 25.31 10.94
C GLY A 156 5.58 23.92 11.16
N MET A 157 4.73 23.43 10.25
CA MET A 157 4.17 22.08 10.27
C MET A 157 4.86 21.17 9.24
N VAL A 158 4.59 19.88 9.33
CA VAL A 158 4.93 18.88 8.31
C VAL A 158 3.65 18.45 7.63
N VAL A 159 3.66 18.47 6.31
CA VAL A 159 2.56 18.00 5.47
C VAL A 159 2.86 16.57 5.04
N ILE A 160 1.91 15.68 5.27
CA ILE A 160 1.95 14.29 4.83
C ILE A 160 0.86 14.09 3.79
N GLU A 161 1.23 13.68 2.59
CA GLU A 161 0.31 13.31 1.53
C GLU A 161 0.35 11.79 1.33
N HIS A 162 -0.79 11.14 1.47
CA HIS A 162 -0.97 9.74 1.06
C HIS A 162 -1.66 9.74 -0.29
N SER A 163 -0.96 9.29 -1.32
CA SER A 163 -1.48 9.09 -2.67
C SER A 163 -1.58 7.60 -2.96
N GLN A 164 -2.80 7.09 -3.04
CA GLN A 164 -3.09 5.69 -3.34
C GLN A 164 -3.55 5.54 -4.79
N ARG A 165 -2.99 4.58 -5.52
CA ARG A 165 -3.41 4.18 -6.87
C ARG A 165 -3.55 2.67 -6.94
N TRP A 166 -4.65 2.20 -7.54
CA TRP A 166 -4.87 0.78 -7.80
C TRP A 166 -5.16 0.55 -9.27
N GLN A 167 -4.45 -0.41 -9.87
CA GLN A 167 -4.71 -0.86 -11.24
C GLN A 167 -5.41 -2.21 -11.18
N PRO A 168 -6.66 -2.33 -11.67
CA PRO A 168 -7.38 -3.60 -11.75
C PRO A 168 -6.79 -4.56 -12.79
#